data_AF-A0A432RGV8-F1
#
_entry.id   AF-A0A432RGV8-F1
#
_cell.length_a   1.000
_cell.length_b   1.000
_cell.length_c   1.000
_cell.angle_alpha   90.00
_cell.angle_beta   90.00
_cell.angle_gamma   90.00
#
_symmetry.space_group_name_H-M   'P 1'
#
loop_
_entity.id
_entity.type
_entity.pdbx_description
1 polymer ?
#
loop_
_entity_poly.entity_id
_entity_poly.type
_entity_poly.pdbx_seq_one_letter_code
_entity_poly.pdbx_strand_id
1 'polypeptide(L)' 'MTIKVGINGFGRMGRLSFRAAFDWDDVEFVQINDPAGDAATLAHLITF' A
#
# COMPACT_ATOMS: atom_id res chain seq x y z
N MET A 1 -18.22 -3.27 8.35
CA MET A 1 -18.19 -3.82 6.97
C MET A 1 -16.90 -3.30 6.37
N THR A 2 -15.96 -4.17 6.02
CA THR A 2 -14.59 -3.76 5.69
C THR A 2 -14.46 -3.44 4.20
N ILE A 3 -13.88 -2.29 3.88
CA ILE A 3 -13.60 -1.83 2.52
C ILE A 3 -12.31 -2.52 2.06
N LYS A 4 -12.40 -3.29 0.97
CA LYS A 4 -11.25 -3.95 0.36
C LYS A 4 -10.59 -3.02 -0.65
N VAL A 5 -9.31 -2.71 -0.42
CA VAL A 5 -8.56 -1.73 -1.21
C VAL A 5 -7.40 -2.38 -1.94
N GLY A 6 -7.33 -2.16 -3.25
CA GLY A 6 -6.14 -2.43 -4.06
C GLY A 6 -5.42 -1.13 -4.41
N ILE A 7 -4.09 -1.15 -4.47
CA ILE A 7 -3.28 -0.01 -4.92
C ILE A 7 -2.58 -0.37 -6.23
N ASN A 8 -2.88 0.37 -7.29
CA ASN A 8 -2.20 0.26 -8.59
C ASN A 8 -1.23 1.44 -8.76
N GLY A 9 0.06 1.17 -8.60
CA GLY A 9 1.13 2.17 -8.48
C GLY A 9 1.50 2.46 -7.02
N PHE A 10 2.55 1.80 -6.52
CA PHE A 10 3.09 1.93 -5.16
C PHE A 10 4.29 2.89 -5.08
N GLY A 11 4.22 3.95 -5.88
CA GLY A 11 5.13 5.09 -5.84
C GLY A 11 4.86 6.02 -4.65
N ARG A 12 5.14 7.32 -4.82
CA ARG A 12 4.97 8.31 -3.73
C ARG A 12 3.54 8.35 -3.18
N MET A 13 2.54 8.51 -4.04
CA MET A 13 1.15 8.62 -3.58
C MET A 13 0.60 7.30 -3.05
N GLY A 14 0.89 6.16 -3.70
CA GLY A 14 0.47 4.85 -3.22
C GLY A 14 0.96 4.54 -1.80
N ARG A 15 2.24 4.82 -1.51
CA ARG A 15 2.80 4.63 -0.17
C ARG A 15 2.24 5.62 0.86
N LEU A 16 1.97 6.87 0.48
CA LEU A 16 1.34 7.85 1.39
C LEU A 16 -0.10 7.46 1.71
N SER A 17 -0.88 7.01 0.72
CA SER A 17 -2.23 6.50 0.94
C SER A 17 -2.24 5.26 1.82
N PHE A 18 -1.31 4.32 1.60
CA PHE A 18 -1.14 3.15 2.46
C PHE A 18 -0.81 3.57 3.90
N ARG A 19 0.18 4.44 4.11
CA ARG A 19 0.56 4.94 5.44
C ARG A 19 -0.60 5.63 6.16
N ALA A 20 -1.39 6.44 5.45
CA ALA A 20 -2.49 7.19 6.06
C ALA A 20 -3.63 6.29 6.56
N ALA A 21 -3.86 5.15 5.87
CA ALA A 21 -4.97 4.25 6.15
C ALA A 21 -4.54 2.87 6.68
N PHE A 22 -3.27 2.69 7.04
CA PHE A 22 -2.73 1.38 7.48
C PHE A 22 -3.43 0.84 8.73
N ASP A 23 -3.75 1.73 9.67
CA ASP A 23 -4.36 1.40 10.96
C ASP A 23 -5.87 1.70 11.01
N TRP A 24 -6.54 1.85 9.85
CA TRP A 24 -7.99 2.07 9.82
C TRP A 24 -8.73 0.75 9.97
N ASP A 25 -9.59 0.65 10.99
CA ASP A 25 -10.33 -0.57 11.34
C ASP A 25 -11.31 -1.04 10.24
N ASP A 26 -11.70 -0.15 9.32
CA ASP A 26 -12.65 -0.41 8.24
C ASP A 26 -11.97 -0.62 6.87
N VAL A 27 -10.64 -0.67 6.79
CA VAL A 27 -9.88 -0.87 5.55
C VAL A 27 -9.05 -2.15 5.58
N GLU A 28 -9.13 -2.94 4.50
CA GLU A 28 -8.28 -4.11 4.27
C GLU A 28 -7.55 -3.93 2.93
N PHE A 29 -6.22 -3.79 2.97
CA PHE A 29 -5.41 -3.78 1.75
C PHE A 29 -5.24 -5.20 1.21
N VAL A 30 -5.80 -5.49 0.04
CA VAL A 30 -5.85 -6.84 -0.53
C VAL A 30 -4.78 -7.10 -1.60
N GLN A 31 -4.33 -6.06 -2.29
CA GLN A 31 -3.31 -6.19 -3.34
C GLN A 31 -2.59 -4.87 -3.60
N ILE A 32 -1.29 -4.97 -3.87
CA ILE A 32 -0.47 -3.87 -4.38
C ILE A 32 0.12 -4.33 -5.72
N ASN A 33 0.01 -3.50 -6.74
CA ASN A 33 0.60 -3.72 -8.06
C ASN A 33 1.53 -2.56 -8.42
N ASP A 34 2.82 -2.85 -8.60
CA ASP A 34 3.79 -1.89 -9.12
C ASP A 34 4.90 -2.64 -9.91
N PRO A 35 5.08 -2.37 -11.21
CA PRO A 35 6.09 -3.05 -12.02
C PRO A 35 7.51 -2.55 -11.78
N ALA A 36 7.71 -1.44 -11.05
CA ALA A 36 9.02 -0.81 -10.85
C ALA A 36 9.81 -1.38 -9.67
N GLY A 37 9.24 -2.29 -8.86
CA GLY A 37 9.93 -2.89 -7.72
C GLY A 37 9.28 -4.18 -7.23
N ASP A 38 10.07 -4.98 -6.52
CA ASP A 38 9.60 -6.20 -5.87
C ASP A 38 9.11 -5.94 -4.44
N ALA A 39 8.50 -6.95 -3.82
CA ALA A 39 7.94 -6.82 -2.48
C ALA A 39 8.98 -6.37 -1.43
N ALA A 40 10.22 -6.86 -1.52
CA ALA A 40 11.29 -6.50 -0.59
C ALA A 40 11.68 -5.01 -0.73
N THR A 41 11.84 -4.53 -1.97
CA THR A 41 12.13 -3.12 -2.25
C THR A 41 11.00 -2.22 -1.78
N LEU A 42 9.74 -2.56 -2.11
CA LEU A 42 8.58 -1.77 -1.74
C LEU A 42 8.35 -1.73 -0.22
N ALA A 43 8.64 -2.82 0.49
CA ALA A 43 8.63 -2.86 1.95
C ALA A 43 9.70 -1.94 2.55
N HIS A 44 10.94 -1.99 2.05
CA HIS A 44 11.99 -1.07 2.49
C HIS A 44 11.59 0.40 2.29
N LEU A 45 11.03 0.73 1.12
CA LEU A 45 10.60 2.08 0.76
C LEU A 45 9.38 2.60 1.55
N ILE A 46 8.65 1.74 2.26
CA ILE A 46 7.57 2.17 3.15
C ILE A 46 7.98 2.21 4.62
N THR A 47 9.02 1.47 5.02
CA THR A 47 9.59 1.51 6.37
C THR A 47 10.35 2.81 6.65
N PHE A 48 11.09 3.33 5.67
CA PHE A 48 11.93 4.53 5.82
C PHE A 48 11.42 5.71 4.97
#